data_AF-A0A7Y5BWF7-F1
#
_entry.id   AF-A0A7Y5BWF7-F1
#
_cell.length_a   1.000
_cell.length_b   1.000
_cell.length_c   1.000
_cell.angle_alpha   90.00
_cell.angle_beta   90.00
_cell.angle_gamma   90.00
#
_symmetry.space_group_name_H-M   'P 1'
#
loop_
_entity.id
_entity.type
_entity.pdbx_description
1 polymer ?
#
loop_
_entity_poly.entity_id
_entity_poly.type
_entity_poly.pdbx_seq_one_letter_code
_entity_poly.pdbx_strand_id
1 'polypeptide(L)' 'MSDTLTITDNRTGKTYEVPITDETIKATDLRKIKVNADDFGLMTYDPAFMNTASTKSTITYIDGDKGILEYRG' A
#
# COMPACT_ATOMS: atom_id res chain seq x y z
N MET A 1 7.42 17.58 6.90
CA MET A 1 6.61 17.20 5.72
C MET A 1 5.68 16.08 6.17
N SER A 2 4.48 16.00 5.62
CA SER A 2 3.59 14.87 5.82
C SER A 2 4.06 13.70 4.95
N ASP A 3 4.20 12.50 5.52
CA ASP A 3 4.57 11.30 4.78
C ASP A 3 3.35 10.77 4.01
N THR A 4 3.14 11.32 2.82
CA THR A 4 1.97 11.04 1.97
C THR A 4 2.37 10.78 0.53
N LEU A 5 1.65 9.86 -0.10
CA LEU A 5 1.68 9.59 -1.54
C LEU A 5 0.58 10.39 -2.24
N THR A 6 0.95 11.19 -3.23
CA THR A 6 0.01 11.89 -4.10
C THR A 6 -0.31 11.04 -5.33
N ILE A 7 -1.59 10.77 -5.57
CA ILE A 7 -2.10 9.99 -6.71
C ILE A 7 -3.00 10.88 -7.56
N THR A 8 -2.68 11.03 -8.84
CA THR A 8 -3.54 11.71 -9.82
C THR A 8 -4.23 10.66 -10.70
N ASP A 9 -5.56 10.62 -10.66
CA ASP A 9 -6.34 9.78 -11.57
C ASP A 9 -6.62 10.53 -12.87
N ASN A 10 -5.86 10.23 -13.92
CA ASN A 10 -5.98 10.87 -15.23
C ASN A 10 -7.34 10.67 -15.91
N ARG A 11 -8.14 9.67 -15.50
CA ARG A 11 -9.49 9.46 -16.06
C ARG A 11 -10.47 10.55 -15.59
N THR A 12 -10.23 11.12 -14.41
CA THR A 12 -11.11 12.11 -13.78
C THR A 12 -10.42 13.46 -13.52
N GLY A 13 -9.10 13.53 -13.64
CA GLY A 13 -8.28 14.70 -13.29
C GLY A 13 -8.17 14.96 -11.77
N LYS A 14 -8.75 14.09 -10.93
CA LYS A 14 -8.73 14.28 -9.47
C LYS A 14 -7.40 13.82 -8.88
N THR A 15 -6.95 14.55 -7.87
CA THR A 15 -5.75 14.23 -7.09
C THR A 15 -6.16 13.82 -5.68
N TYR A 16 -5.50 12.80 -5.16
CA TYR A 16 -5.75 12.20 -3.85
C TYR A 16 -4.43 12.12 -3.08
N GLU A 17 -4.47 12.37 -1.79
CA GLU A 17 -3.35 12.13 -0.89
C GLU A 17 -3.65 10.90 -0.04
N VAL A 18 -2.70 9.96 0.00
CA VAL A 18 -2.78 8.72 0.76
C VAL A 18 -1.64 8.69 1.76
N PRO A 19 -1.90 8.45 3.06
CA PRO A 19 -0.83 8.39 4.05
C PRO A 19 0.07 7.18 3.81
N ILE A 20 1.37 7.38 3.99
CA ILE A 20 2.37 6.31 4.02
C ILE A 20 2.61 5.95 5.49
N THR A 21 2.55 4.66 5.82
CA THR A 21 2.81 4.12 7.16
C THR A 21 3.56 2.81 7.05
N ASP A 22 4.60 2.59 7.86
CA ASP A 22 5.42 1.37 7.82
C ASP A 22 5.93 1.07 6.38
N GLU A 23 6.33 2.10 5.61
CA GLU A 23 6.73 2.02 4.18
C GLU A 23 5.65 1.41 3.26
N THR A 24 4.38 1.49 3.66
CA THR A 24 3.24 0.96 2.89
C THR A 24 2.09 1.97 2.82
N ILE A 25 1.18 1.76 1.88
CA ILE A 25 -0.14 2.39 1.87
C ILE A 25 -1.20 1.33 2.18
N LYS A 26 -2.33 1.74 2.78
CA LYS A 26 -3.46 0.82 2.94
C LYS A 26 -4.19 0.67 1.62
N ALA A 27 -4.33 -0.56 1.13
CA ALA A 27 -5.08 -0.85 -0.10
C ALA A 27 -6.54 -0.35 -0.05
N THR A 28 -7.15 -0.30 1.14
CA THR A 28 -8.50 0.22 1.33
C THR A 28 -8.62 1.72 1.07
N ASP A 29 -7.54 2.50 1.19
CA ASP A 29 -7.55 3.93 0.89
C ASP A 29 -7.72 4.20 -0.61
N LEU A 30 -7.31 3.27 -1.48
CA LEU A 30 -7.52 3.37 -2.92
C LEU A 30 -9.01 3.31 -3.31
N ARG A 31 -9.89 2.80 -2.44
CA ARG A 31 -11.35 2.82 -2.69
C ARG A 31 -11.93 4.22 -2.79
N LYS A 32 -11.23 5.24 -2.29
CA LYS A 32 -11.60 6.65 -2.44
C LYS A 32 -11.48 7.12 -3.89
N ILE A 33 -10.65 6.45 -4.69
CA ILE A 33 -10.40 6.76 -6.10
C ILE A 33 -11.49 6.09 -6.93
N LYS A 34 -12.38 6.90 -7.50
CA LYS A 34 -13.56 6.46 -8.26
C LYS A 34 -13.73 7.24 -9.53
N VAL A 35 -14.28 6.60 -10.57
CA VAL A 35 -14.70 7.28 -11.79
C VAL A 35 -16.14 7.79 -11.62
N ASN A 36 -17.03 6.93 -11.16
CA ASN A 36 -18.42 7.26 -10.82
C ASN A 36 -18.67 7.20 -9.32
N ALA A 37 -19.67 7.93 -8.83
CA ALA A 37 -20.00 7.97 -7.39
C ALA A 37 -20.38 6.58 -6.83
N ASP A 38 -21.06 5.78 -7.65
CA ASP A 38 -21.59 4.45 -7.29
C ASP A 38 -20.55 3.33 -7.42
N ASP A 39 -19.34 3.62 -7.92
CA ASP A 39 -18.28 2.63 -8.04
C ASP A 39 -17.82 2.16 -6.66
N PHE A 40 -17.42 0.89 -6.56
CA PHE A 40 -16.79 0.36 -5.35
C PHE A 40 -15.46 1.07 -5.01
N GLY A 41 -14.77 1.58 -6.04
CA GLY A 41 -13.47 2.23 -5.96
C GLY A 41 -12.31 1.35 -6.43
N LEU A 42 -11.14 1.97 -6.60
CA LEU A 42 -9.95 1.30 -7.11
C LEU A 42 -9.48 0.20 -6.14
N MET A 43 -9.05 -0.92 -6.72
CA MET A 43 -8.50 -2.06 -5.99
C MET A 43 -7.09 -2.36 -6.48
N THR A 44 -6.24 -2.85 -5.58
CA THR A 44 -4.94 -3.40 -5.95
C THR A 44 -5.13 -4.78 -6.57
N TYR A 45 -4.44 -5.05 -7.68
CA TYR A 45 -4.33 -6.38 -8.26
C TYR A 45 -2.88 -6.83 -8.13
N ASP A 46 -2.61 -7.68 -7.14
CA ASP A 46 -1.28 -8.18 -6.79
C ASP A 46 -1.34 -9.70 -6.56
N PRO A 47 -1.30 -10.51 -7.64
CA PRO A 47 -1.31 -11.96 -7.53
C PRO A 47 -0.19 -12.47 -6.62
N ALA A 48 -0.52 -13.39 -5.72
CA ALA A 48 0.39 -13.94 -4.71
C ALA A 48 0.95 -12.94 -3.69
N PHE A 49 0.43 -11.70 -3.63
CA PHE A 49 0.78 -10.69 -2.61
C PHE A 49 2.27 -10.30 -2.59
N MET A 50 2.93 -10.32 -3.75
CA MET A 50 4.37 -10.07 -3.86
C MET A 50 4.77 -8.67 -3.42
N ASN A 51 3.86 -7.70 -3.51
CA ASN A 51 4.06 -6.32 -3.06
C ASN A 51 2.97 -5.85 -2.09
N THR A 52 2.41 -6.79 -1.30
CA THR A 52 1.38 -6.51 -0.31
C THR A 52 1.80 -7.04 1.05
N ALA A 53 2.16 -6.14 1.97
CA ALA A 53 2.37 -6.49 3.38
C ALA A 53 1.02 -6.80 4.04
N SER A 54 0.72 -8.10 4.24
CA SER A 54 -0.60 -8.56 4.70
C SER A 54 -0.81 -8.43 6.21
N THR A 55 0.27 -8.45 7.00
CA THR A 55 0.20 -8.40 8.46
C THR A 55 1.42 -7.75 9.08
N LYS A 56 1.24 -7.12 10.24
CA LYS A 56 2.34 -6.66 11.09
C LYS A 56 2.80 -7.84 11.95
N SER A 57 4.10 -8.13 11.91
CA SER A 57 4.69 -9.25 12.64
C SER A 57 5.90 -8.79 13.45
N THR A 58 6.09 -9.43 14.60
CA THR A 58 7.29 -9.29 15.47
C THR A 58 7.98 -10.64 15.68
N ILE A 59 7.70 -11.62 14.82
CA ILE A 59 8.20 -12.99 14.96
C ILE A 59 9.58 -13.17 14.32
N THR A 60 9.67 -12.87 13.03
CA THR A 60 10.85 -13.16 12.21
C THR A 60 11.05 -12.03 11.22
N TYR A 61 12.30 -11.67 10.98
CA TYR A 61 12.72 -10.75 9.93
C TYR A 61 13.72 -11.44 9.00
N ILE A 62 13.63 -11.16 7.71
CA ILE A 62 14.47 -11.75 6.66
C ILE A 62 14.92 -10.63 5.72
N ASP A 63 16.22 -10.52 5.48
CA ASP A 63 16.81 -9.72 4.39
C ASP A 63 17.71 -10.66 3.57
N GLY A 64 17.19 -11.13 2.44
CA GLY A 64 17.87 -12.12 1.59
C GLY A 64 19.14 -11.58 0.93
N ASP A 65 19.15 -10.29 0.56
CA ASP A 65 20.29 -9.67 -0.12
C ASP A 65 21.49 -9.52 0.84
N LYS A 66 21.21 -9.30 2.13
CA LYS A 66 22.23 -9.26 3.18
C LYS A 66 22.47 -10.60 3.88
N GLY A 67 21.68 -11.64 3.58
CA GLY A 67 21.75 -12.94 4.24
C GLY A 67 21.34 -12.92 5.72
N ILE A 68 20.40 -12.03 6.10
CA ILE A 68 19.93 -11.88 7.49
C ILE A 68 18.68 -12.72 7.71
N LEU A 69 18.66 -13.45 8.83
CA LEU A 69 17.49 -14.15 9.36
C LEU A 69 17.47 -13.99 10.89
N GLU A 70 16.44 -13.31 11.39
CA GLU A 70 16.29 -12.93 12.79
C GLU A 70 15.05 -13.57 13.41
N TYR A 71 15.13 -13.97 14.68
CA TYR A 71 14.01 -14.50 15.47
C TYR A 71 13.80 -13.63 16.69
N ARG A 72 12.71 -12.85 16.70
CA ARG A 72 12.38 -11.88 17.75
C ARG A 72 13.39 -10.74 17.93
N GLY A 73 14.10 -10.38 16.86
CA GLY A 73 15.22 -9.42 16.87
C GLY A 73 16.52 -10.18 17.04
#